data_AF-A0A4Q9MN71-F1
#
_entry.id   AF-A0A4Q9MN71-F1
#
_cell.length_a   1.000
_cell.length_b   1.000
_cell.length_c   1.000
_cell.angle_alpha   90.00
_cell.angle_beta   90.00
_cell.angle_gamma   90.00
#
_symmetry.space_group_name_H-M   'P 1'
#
loop_
_entity.id
_entity.type
_entity.pdbx_description
1 polymer ?
#
loop_
_entity_poly.entity_id
_entity_poly.type
_entity_poly.pdbx_seq_one_letter_code
_entity_poly.pdbx_strand_id
1 'polypeptide(L)'
;MTIYFALRFPAEYYPAFSRPLPIDSWMAFNTWPCGDAPSWSSRIGVIPRHFDHGARHVPAWKVWLRSLTFQPMGYREDGGILEGWCRIVFTNRANPNGLRVLLDTGASISTLPHHAIQTMHSVLFKNEGSVPVAQRGDPNWHTYTVNELLSREGQVRYEFGGYNGESPVIVLGPMQGFVYLKYPPPTIEQGTRFEGLIFPMVPAETDVATLGVNFFQTMYVALTKAKTSLHYVQLAAQWPENWERDLAAYVLPS
;
A
#
# COMPACT_ATOMS: atom_id res chain seq x y z
N MET A 1 6.71 -15.14 22.07
CA MET A 1 5.42 -14.44 22.06
C MET A 1 5.41 -13.65 20.79
N THR A 2 4.76 -14.23 19.78
CA THR A 2 4.42 -13.52 18.56
C THR A 2 3.27 -12.60 18.93
N ILE A 3 3.52 -11.30 18.90
CA ILE A 3 2.42 -10.35 18.88
C ILE A 3 2.00 -10.29 17.43
N TYR A 4 0.74 -10.63 17.16
CA TYR A 4 0.09 -10.41 15.88
C TYR A 4 -0.71 -9.13 16.02
N PHE A 5 -0.72 -8.31 14.98
CA PHE A 5 -1.44 -7.05 14.91
C PHE A 5 -2.08 -7.01 13.54
N ALA A 6 -3.39 -6.80 13.42
CA ALA A 6 -4.05 -6.54 12.15
C ALA A 6 -5.03 -5.38 12.28
N LEU A 7 -5.11 -4.57 11.23
CA LEU A 7 -5.98 -3.41 11.15
C LEU A 7 -6.92 -3.53 9.96
N ARG A 8 -8.15 -3.06 10.18
CA ARG A 8 -9.11 -2.74 9.13
C ARG A 8 -9.67 -1.36 9.38
N PHE A 9 -9.79 -0.60 8.31
CA PHE A 9 -10.48 0.68 8.28
C PHE A 9 -11.64 0.55 7.29
N PRO A 10 -12.86 0.99 7.64
CA PRO A 10 -13.95 1.06 6.68
C PRO A 10 -13.58 2.05 5.58
N ALA A 11 -13.77 1.67 4.31
CA ALA A 11 -13.63 2.63 3.23
C ALA A 11 -14.88 3.51 3.21
N GLU A 12 -14.72 4.82 3.39
CA GLU A 12 -15.82 5.80 3.31
C GLU A 12 -16.42 5.89 1.90
N TYR A 13 -15.74 5.31 0.89
CA TYR A 13 -16.03 5.49 -0.53
C TYR A 13 -16.80 4.35 -1.20
N TYR A 14 -17.53 3.52 -0.45
CA TYR A 14 -18.51 2.65 -1.07
C TYR A 14 -19.75 3.49 -1.43
N PRO A 15 -20.06 3.70 -2.73
CA PRO A 15 -21.16 4.56 -3.15
C PRO A 15 -22.46 4.05 -2.54
N ALA A 16 -23.07 4.88 -1.69
CA ALA A 16 -24.45 4.81 -1.22
C ALA A 16 -25.08 3.40 -1.20
N PHE A 17 -24.48 2.45 -0.48
CA PHE A 17 -25.30 1.38 0.06
C PHE A 17 -26.31 2.04 1.00
N SER A 18 -27.59 1.72 0.81
CA SER A 18 -28.75 2.44 1.35
C SER A 18 -28.88 2.36 2.87
N ARG A 19 -27.88 1.81 3.57
CA ARG A 19 -27.74 1.78 5.02
C ARG A 19 -26.26 1.85 5.39
N PRO A 20 -25.84 2.77 6.28
CA PRO A 20 -24.54 2.65 6.94
C PRO A 20 -24.56 1.33 7.72
N LEU A 21 -23.83 0.33 7.24
CA LEU A 21 -23.58 -0.86 8.02
C LEU A 21 -22.66 -0.47 9.19
N PRO A 22 -22.87 -1.01 10.40
CA PRO A 22 -22.02 -0.73 11.55
C PRO A 22 -20.69 -1.48 11.37
N ILE A 23 -19.81 -0.95 10.52
CA ILE A 23 -18.46 -1.46 10.34
C ILE A 23 -17.54 -0.59 11.18
N ASP A 24 -17.22 -1.07 12.37
CA ASP A 24 -16.21 -0.43 13.21
C ASP A 24 -14.81 -0.77 12.70
N SER A 25 -13.93 0.24 12.68
CA SER A 25 -12.49 -0.03 12.55
C SER A 25 -12.07 -0.94 13.69
N TRP A 26 -11.33 -2.01 13.40
CA TRP A 26 -10.91 -2.95 14.43
C TRP A 26 -9.42 -3.23 14.38
N MET A 27 -8.92 -3.66 15.54
CA MET A 27 -7.54 -4.01 15.80
C MET A 27 -7.51 -5.32 16.59
N ALA A 28 -6.85 -6.35 16.03
CA ALA A 28 -6.73 -7.63 16.71
C ALA A 28 -5.29 -7.86 17.20
N PHE A 29 -5.16 -8.31 18.45
CA PHE A 29 -3.89 -8.70 19.05
C PHE A 29 -3.79 -10.22 19.19
N ASN A 30 -2.63 -10.77 18.83
CA ASN A 30 -2.24 -12.17 19.04
C ASN A 30 -3.00 -13.24 18.23
N THR A 31 -4.15 -12.93 17.65
CA THR A 31 -4.94 -13.85 16.81
C THR A 31 -5.69 -13.10 15.70
N TRP A 32 -6.04 -13.82 14.65
CA TRP A 32 -7.02 -13.35 13.67
C TRP A 32 -8.43 -13.50 14.27
N PRO A 33 -9.29 -12.48 14.21
CA PRO A 33 -10.56 -12.49 14.92
C PRO A 33 -11.63 -13.39 14.28
N CYS A 34 -11.41 -13.91 13.06
CA CYS A 34 -12.40 -14.70 12.32
C CYS A 34 -11.96 -16.16 12.16
N GLY A 35 -12.92 -17.05 11.87
CA GLY A 35 -12.64 -18.46 11.57
C GLY A 35 -11.84 -18.67 10.27
N ASP A 36 -12.08 -17.81 9.27
CA ASP A 36 -11.36 -17.85 8.00
C ASP A 36 -10.18 -16.86 8.03
N ALA A 37 -8.96 -17.39 8.15
CA ALA A 37 -7.75 -16.61 8.03
C ALA A 37 -7.56 -16.11 6.57
N PRO A 38 -7.10 -14.87 6.36
CA PRO A 38 -6.87 -14.38 5.02
C PRO A 38 -5.65 -15.10 4.43
N SER A 39 -5.54 -15.07 3.10
CA SER A 39 -4.42 -15.67 2.39
C SER A 39 -3.15 -14.82 2.58
N TRP A 40 -2.45 -15.05 3.70
CA TRP A 40 -1.22 -14.36 4.03
C TRP A 40 -0.12 -14.60 3.00
N SER A 41 0.62 -13.55 2.69
CA SER A 41 1.87 -13.62 1.94
C SER A 41 2.92 -14.45 2.69
N SER A 42 3.95 -14.85 1.96
CA SER A 42 5.23 -15.24 2.57
C SER A 42 5.79 -14.12 3.46
N ARG A 43 6.74 -14.47 4.34
CA ARG A 43 7.30 -13.54 5.31
C ARG A 43 8.15 -12.47 4.64
N ILE A 44 7.89 -11.21 4.97
CA ILE A 44 8.67 -10.05 4.56
C ILE A 44 9.58 -9.66 5.72
N GLY A 45 10.89 -9.63 5.50
CA GLY A 45 11.85 -9.32 6.54
C GLY A 45 11.80 -7.85 6.97
N VAL A 46 11.66 -7.60 8.27
CA VAL A 46 11.85 -6.24 8.82
C VAL A 46 13.34 -5.92 8.79
N ILE A 47 13.69 -4.73 8.31
CA ILE A 47 15.06 -4.26 8.20
C ILE A 47 15.70 -4.21 9.60
N PRO A 48 16.82 -4.93 9.81
CA PRO A 48 17.51 -4.92 11.09
C PRO A 48 18.03 -3.53 11.47
N ARG A 49 18.05 -3.23 12.78
CA ARG A 49 18.45 -1.92 13.32
C ARG A 49 19.86 -1.45 12.91
N HIS A 50 20.79 -2.36 12.62
CA HIS A 50 22.16 -1.97 12.26
C HIS A 50 22.24 -1.27 10.89
N PHE A 51 21.17 -1.30 10.09
CA PHE A 51 21.04 -0.51 8.88
C PHE A 51 20.43 0.88 9.12
N ASP A 52 20.00 1.21 10.35
CA ASP A 52 19.52 2.53 10.74
C ASP A 52 20.61 3.26 11.54
N HIS A 53 21.45 4.02 10.83
CA HIS A 53 22.45 4.89 11.46
C HIS A 53 21.75 6.03 12.24
N GLY A 54 21.59 5.88 13.56
CA GLY A 54 21.21 6.97 14.47
C GLY A 54 19.97 6.75 15.35
N ALA A 55 19.20 5.68 15.17
CA ALA A 55 17.99 5.46 15.96
C ALA A 55 18.30 4.80 17.32
N ARG A 56 18.49 5.61 18.37
CA ARG A 56 18.31 5.13 19.74
C ARG A 56 16.81 4.98 19.96
N HIS A 57 16.40 3.79 20.42
CA HIS A 57 15.05 3.42 20.88
C HIS A 57 14.11 2.82 19.79
N VAL A 58 13.90 1.49 19.89
CA VAL A 58 12.88 0.64 19.23
C VAL A 58 13.11 0.33 17.73
N PRO A 59 12.99 -0.95 17.26
CA PRO A 59 13.08 -1.25 15.83
C PRO A 59 11.82 -0.70 15.15
N ALA A 60 11.99 0.16 14.16
CA ALA A 60 10.88 0.60 13.33
C ALA A 60 10.43 -0.56 12.41
N TRP A 61 9.13 -0.62 12.09
CA TRP A 61 8.57 -1.60 11.15
C TRP A 61 8.89 -1.22 9.71
N LYS A 62 10.18 -1.19 9.39
CA LYS A 62 10.68 -0.88 8.06
C LYS A 62 10.88 -2.15 7.25
N VAL A 63 10.49 -2.14 5.99
CA VAL A 63 10.69 -3.22 5.03
C VAL A 63 11.34 -2.68 3.75
N TRP A 64 11.95 -3.56 2.96
CA TRP A 64 12.46 -3.19 1.64
C TRP A 64 11.35 -3.35 0.60
N LEU A 65 11.01 -2.27 -0.10
CA LEU A 65 10.15 -2.27 -1.28
C LEU A 65 11.02 -2.19 -2.54
N ARG A 66 10.99 -3.24 -3.36
CA ARG A 66 11.83 -3.39 -4.54
C ARG A 66 11.20 -2.79 -5.78
N SER A 67 9.89 -2.99 -5.97
CA SER A 67 9.14 -2.38 -7.05
C SER A 67 7.64 -2.28 -6.76
N LEU A 68 6.98 -1.38 -7.48
CA LEU A 68 5.53 -1.28 -7.62
C LEU A 68 5.17 -1.45 -9.09
N THR A 69 4.19 -2.27 -9.40
CA THR A 69 3.64 -2.40 -10.75
C THR A 69 2.14 -2.23 -10.72
N PHE A 70 1.64 -1.26 -11.48
CA PHE A 70 0.21 -1.00 -11.68
C PHE A 70 -0.24 -1.74 -12.93
N GLN A 71 -1.28 -2.55 -12.82
CA GLN A 71 -1.74 -3.44 -13.90
C GLN A 71 -3.24 -3.70 -13.82
N PRO A 72 -3.89 -4.13 -14.92
CA PRO A 72 -5.28 -4.57 -14.90
C PRO A 72 -5.54 -5.76 -13.95
N MET A 73 -6.77 -5.85 -13.46
CA MET A 73 -7.33 -7.00 -12.76
C MET A 73 -7.44 -8.22 -13.69
N GLY A 74 -7.30 -9.43 -13.14
CA GLY A 74 -7.39 -10.69 -13.91
C GLY A 74 -6.14 -11.07 -14.71
N TYR A 75 -5.08 -10.26 -14.62
CA TYR A 75 -3.80 -10.54 -15.28
C TYR A 75 -3.06 -11.73 -14.63
N ARG A 76 -2.67 -12.74 -15.42
CA ARG A 76 -1.84 -13.90 -15.00
C ARG A 76 -0.47 -13.87 -15.67
N GLU A 77 0.59 -14.23 -14.92
CA GLU A 77 2.01 -14.23 -15.34
C GLU A 77 2.35 -15.34 -16.37
N ASP A 78 1.52 -15.57 -17.38
CA ASP A 78 1.71 -16.64 -18.35
C ASP A 78 2.61 -16.19 -19.53
N GLY A 79 3.85 -15.81 -19.21
CA GLY A 79 5.02 -15.89 -20.12
C GLY A 79 5.18 -14.85 -21.25
N GLY A 80 4.24 -13.93 -21.47
CA GLY A 80 4.40 -12.83 -22.45
C GLY A 80 5.10 -11.61 -21.84
N ILE A 81 5.96 -10.92 -22.59
CA ILE A 81 6.62 -9.68 -22.14
C ILE A 81 5.54 -8.65 -21.73
N LEU A 82 5.56 -8.30 -20.44
CA LEU A 82 4.50 -7.64 -19.68
C LEU A 82 4.55 -6.12 -19.84
N GLU A 83 3.60 -5.48 -20.52
CA GLU A 83 3.36 -4.04 -20.36
C GLU A 83 2.32 -3.81 -19.25
N GLY A 84 2.77 -3.88 -17.99
CA GLY A 84 2.02 -3.23 -16.91
C GLY A 84 1.82 -1.75 -17.25
N TRP A 85 0.70 -1.15 -16.84
CA TRP A 85 0.41 0.27 -17.12
C TRP A 85 1.55 1.18 -16.66
N CYS A 86 2.16 0.83 -15.53
CA CYS A 86 3.30 1.54 -14.98
C CYS A 86 4.10 0.62 -14.06
N ARG A 87 5.42 0.58 -14.20
CA ARG A 87 6.33 -0.11 -13.27
C ARG A 87 7.35 0.87 -12.72
N ILE A 88 7.47 0.88 -11.40
CA ILE A 88 8.42 1.71 -10.64
C ILE A 88 9.39 0.77 -9.95
N VAL A 89 10.68 0.89 -10.28
CA VAL A 89 11.73 0.03 -9.73
C VAL A 89 12.61 0.85 -8.80
N PHE A 90 12.76 0.38 -7.56
CA PHE A 90 13.55 1.03 -6.53
C PHE A 90 14.94 0.42 -6.33
N THR A 91 15.20 -0.73 -6.97
CA THR A 91 16.50 -1.39 -6.92
C THR A 91 17.42 -0.89 -8.02
N ASN A 92 18.68 -0.62 -7.69
CA ASN A 92 19.73 -0.32 -8.66
C ASN A 92 21.10 -0.79 -8.13
N ARG A 93 22.19 -0.54 -8.87
CA ARG A 93 23.55 -0.96 -8.46
C ARG A 93 23.99 -0.33 -7.13
N ALA A 94 23.61 0.92 -6.87
CA ALA A 94 23.94 1.62 -5.62
C ALA A 94 23.00 1.24 -4.46
N ASN A 95 21.78 0.80 -4.77
CA ASN A 95 20.77 0.38 -3.81
C ASN A 95 20.14 -0.96 -4.23
N PRO A 96 20.82 -2.09 -4.00
CA PRO A 96 20.36 -3.40 -4.47
C PRO A 96 19.14 -3.94 -3.71
N ASN A 97 18.86 -3.40 -2.52
CA ASN A 97 17.77 -3.85 -1.66
C ASN A 97 16.44 -3.20 -2.00
N GLY A 98 16.44 -1.96 -2.50
CA GLY A 98 15.24 -1.20 -2.87
C GLY A 98 14.98 -0.02 -1.94
N LEU A 99 13.77 0.52 -1.99
CA LEU A 99 13.36 1.64 -1.14
C LEU A 99 13.08 1.14 0.29
N ARG A 100 13.56 1.86 1.31
CA ARG A 100 13.12 1.60 2.69
C ARG A 100 11.74 2.19 2.88
N VAL A 101 10.84 1.39 3.43
CA VAL A 101 9.46 1.78 3.63
C VAL A 101 9.06 1.49 5.07
N LEU A 102 8.66 2.52 5.80
CA LEU A 102 8.08 2.42 7.13
C LEU A 102 6.60 2.05 7.03
N LEU A 103 6.16 1.01 7.73
CA LEU A 103 4.75 0.74 7.94
C LEU A 103 4.28 1.56 9.15
N ASP A 104 3.49 2.61 8.91
CA ASP A 104 3.13 3.60 9.93
C ASP A 104 1.63 3.85 9.98
N THR A 105 1.00 3.37 11.05
CA THR A 105 -0.44 3.57 11.28
C THR A 105 -0.76 4.97 11.81
N GLY A 106 0.25 5.73 12.24
CA GLY A 106 0.12 7.13 12.63
C GLY A 106 0.18 8.10 11.44
N ALA A 107 0.64 7.64 10.28
CA ALA A 107 0.61 8.41 9.05
C ALA A 107 -0.70 8.15 8.30
N SER A 108 -1.55 9.16 8.11
CA SER A 108 -2.83 8.98 7.41
C SER A 108 -2.67 8.56 5.95
N ILE A 109 -1.58 9.00 5.31
CA ILE A 109 -1.30 8.77 3.89
C ILE A 109 0.09 8.20 3.71
N SER A 110 0.23 7.28 2.76
CA SER A 110 1.54 6.80 2.33
C SER A 110 2.27 7.90 1.56
N THR A 111 3.58 7.93 1.68
CA THR A 111 4.48 8.85 0.99
C THR A 111 5.38 8.04 0.06
N LEU A 112 5.82 8.61 -1.07
CA LEU A 112 6.80 7.97 -1.95
C LEU A 112 7.86 8.99 -2.43
N PRO A 113 9.03 8.53 -2.91
CA PRO A 113 10.02 9.41 -3.51
C PRO A 113 9.49 10.13 -4.75
N HIS A 114 10.01 11.33 -5.00
CA HIS A 114 9.63 12.18 -6.15
C HIS A 114 9.61 11.41 -7.47
N HIS A 115 10.66 10.63 -7.79
CA HIS A 115 10.71 9.88 -9.06
C HIS A 115 9.55 8.88 -9.22
N ALA A 116 9.06 8.29 -8.14
CA ALA A 116 7.92 7.38 -8.18
C ALA A 116 6.63 8.15 -8.48
N ILE A 117 6.41 9.28 -7.80
CA ILE A 117 5.28 10.17 -8.06
C ILE A 117 5.32 10.69 -9.50
N GLN A 118 6.48 11.14 -9.96
CA GLN A 118 6.70 11.59 -11.34
C GLN A 118 6.38 10.48 -12.36
N THR A 119 6.79 9.24 -12.11
CA THR A 119 6.52 8.11 -13.00
C THR A 119 5.03 7.79 -13.03
N MET A 120 4.34 7.82 -11.88
CA MET A 120 2.88 7.68 -11.86
C MET A 120 2.20 8.83 -12.63
N HIS A 121 2.60 10.07 -12.38
CA HIS A 121 2.05 11.26 -13.06
C HIS A 121 2.14 11.15 -14.58
N SER A 122 3.33 10.88 -15.12
CA SER A 122 3.55 10.89 -16.57
C SER A 122 3.16 9.59 -17.27
N VAL A 123 3.38 8.43 -16.65
CA VAL A 123 3.16 7.12 -17.29
C VAL A 123 1.78 6.58 -16.97
N LEU A 124 1.45 6.46 -15.67
CA LEU A 124 0.19 5.86 -15.24
C LEU A 124 -0.99 6.76 -15.57
N PHE A 125 -0.90 8.04 -15.23
CA PHE A 125 -1.98 9.01 -15.44
C PHE A 125 -1.90 9.75 -16.77
N LYS A 126 -0.80 9.61 -17.52
CA LYS A 126 -0.57 10.26 -18.81
C LYS A 126 -0.72 11.79 -18.75
N ASN A 127 -0.33 12.38 -17.62
CA ASN A 127 -0.33 13.83 -17.46
C ASN A 127 0.92 14.42 -18.09
N GLU A 128 0.77 15.64 -18.61
CA GLU A 128 1.89 16.44 -19.11
C GLU A 128 2.58 17.20 -17.96
N GLY A 129 3.83 17.60 -18.19
CA GLY A 129 4.62 18.40 -17.25
C GLY A 129 5.36 17.58 -16.18
N SER A 130 6.17 18.31 -15.40
CA SER A 130 6.90 17.76 -14.26
C SER A 130 6.14 17.97 -12.96
N VAL A 131 6.27 16.99 -12.07
CA VAL A 131 5.83 17.11 -10.69
C VAL A 131 6.83 18.02 -9.95
N PRO A 132 6.39 19.07 -9.24
CA PRO A 132 7.30 19.90 -8.43
C PRO A 132 8.04 19.06 -7.39
N VAL A 133 9.29 19.41 -7.06
CA VAL A 133 9.99 18.76 -5.95
C VAL A 133 9.46 19.31 -4.63
N ALA A 134 9.07 18.43 -3.71
CA ALA A 134 8.61 18.84 -2.38
C ALA A 134 9.68 19.68 -1.66
N GLN A 135 9.30 20.89 -1.25
CA GLN A 135 10.13 21.73 -0.40
C GLN A 135 9.82 21.48 1.07
N ARG A 136 10.83 21.60 1.92
CA ARG A 136 10.67 21.41 3.36
C ARG A 136 9.73 22.49 3.92
N GLY A 137 8.63 22.06 4.54
CA GLY A 137 7.66 22.97 5.15
C GLY A 137 6.59 23.50 4.20
N ASP A 138 6.52 23.03 2.95
CA ASP A 138 5.36 23.29 2.09
C ASP A 138 4.16 22.48 2.63
N PRO A 139 3.09 23.14 3.10
CA PRO A 139 1.90 22.45 3.59
C PRO A 139 1.01 21.92 2.45
N ASN A 140 1.30 22.26 1.19
CA ASN A 140 0.43 21.97 0.08
C ASN A 140 0.61 20.55 -0.42
N TRP A 141 -0.40 19.73 -0.13
CA TRP A 141 -0.58 18.45 -0.78
C TRP A 141 -1.04 18.69 -2.23
N HIS A 142 -0.18 18.39 -3.19
CA HIS A 142 -0.53 18.50 -4.60
C HIS A 142 -1.49 17.39 -5.00
N THR A 143 -2.55 17.79 -5.68
CA THR A 143 -3.47 16.92 -6.39
C THR A 143 -3.08 16.87 -7.85
N TYR A 144 -3.43 15.77 -8.51
CA TYR A 144 -3.10 15.51 -9.90
C TYR A 144 -4.31 14.99 -10.64
N THR A 145 -4.34 15.18 -11.94
CA THR A 145 -5.36 14.56 -12.76
C THR A 145 -5.17 13.05 -12.77
N VAL A 146 -6.22 12.29 -12.50
CA VAL A 146 -6.23 10.83 -12.45
C VAL A 146 -7.33 10.28 -13.35
N ASN A 147 -7.12 9.06 -13.87
CA ASN A 147 -8.10 8.34 -14.66
C ASN A 147 -8.79 7.29 -13.78
N GLU A 148 -10.11 7.39 -13.60
CA GLU A 148 -10.86 6.49 -12.71
C GLU A 148 -10.93 5.05 -13.22
N LEU A 149 -10.76 4.78 -14.53
CA LEU A 149 -10.71 3.39 -15.01
C LEU A 149 -9.61 2.59 -14.31
N LEU A 150 -8.51 3.27 -13.95
CA LEU A 150 -7.41 2.66 -13.20
C LEU A 150 -7.81 2.28 -11.77
N SER A 151 -8.75 2.99 -11.13
CA SER A 151 -9.13 2.73 -9.74
C SER A 151 -10.13 1.58 -9.58
N ARG A 152 -10.90 1.25 -10.62
CA ARG A 152 -11.93 0.18 -10.58
C ARG A 152 -11.41 -1.16 -11.08
N GLU A 153 -10.59 -1.15 -12.11
CA GLU A 153 -10.09 -2.36 -12.78
C GLU A 153 -8.58 -2.56 -12.58
N GLY A 154 -7.95 -1.74 -11.75
CA GLY A 154 -6.52 -1.81 -11.48
C GLY A 154 -6.18 -2.53 -10.18
N GLN A 155 -5.04 -3.19 -10.19
CA GLN A 155 -4.36 -3.72 -9.01
C GLN A 155 -2.92 -3.24 -8.96
N VAL A 156 -2.35 -3.31 -7.77
CA VAL A 156 -0.93 -3.01 -7.52
C VAL A 156 -0.23 -4.29 -7.11
N ARG A 157 0.82 -4.64 -7.87
CA ARG A 157 1.78 -5.67 -7.53
C ARG A 157 2.94 -5.02 -6.78
N TYR A 158 3.03 -5.35 -5.50
CA TYR A 158 4.13 -4.98 -4.62
C TYR A 158 5.17 -6.08 -4.64
N GLU A 159 6.44 -5.71 -4.79
CA GLU A 159 7.56 -6.64 -4.62
C GLU A 159 8.39 -6.21 -3.42
N PHE A 160 8.40 -7.01 -2.37
CA PHE A 160 9.14 -6.76 -1.14
C PHE A 160 10.40 -7.64 -1.04
N GLY A 161 11.35 -7.22 -0.22
CA GLY A 161 12.46 -8.07 0.19
C GLY A 161 11.99 -9.29 0.99
N GLY A 162 12.48 -10.48 0.63
CA GLY A 162 12.18 -11.72 1.34
C GLY A 162 12.78 -11.78 2.75
N TYR A 163 12.25 -12.68 3.56
CA TYR A 163 12.77 -12.96 4.88
C TYR A 163 14.15 -13.64 4.79
N ASN A 164 15.15 -13.16 5.52
CA ASN A 164 16.45 -13.84 5.66
C ASN A 164 17.14 -14.25 4.33
N GLY A 165 17.08 -13.39 3.30
CA GLY A 165 17.70 -13.66 1.99
C GLY A 165 16.89 -14.59 1.08
N GLU A 166 15.66 -14.95 1.48
CA GLU A 166 14.70 -15.62 0.61
C GLU A 166 14.34 -14.76 -0.61
N SER A 167 13.72 -15.41 -1.60
CA SER A 167 13.21 -14.77 -2.81
C SER A 167 12.28 -13.58 -2.48
N PRO A 168 12.23 -12.56 -3.36
CA PRO A 168 11.30 -11.44 -3.20
C PRO A 168 9.86 -11.92 -2.98
N VAL A 169 9.16 -11.26 -2.06
CA VAL A 169 7.76 -11.56 -1.76
C VAL A 169 6.88 -10.67 -2.62
N ILE A 170 6.03 -11.29 -3.42
CA ILE A 170 5.09 -10.59 -4.28
C ILE A 170 3.72 -10.58 -3.60
N VAL A 171 3.13 -9.41 -3.50
CA VAL A 171 1.78 -9.22 -2.95
C VAL A 171 0.98 -8.43 -3.98
N LEU A 172 -0.19 -8.92 -4.35
CA LEU A 172 -1.16 -8.17 -5.14
C LEU A 172 -2.14 -7.48 -4.20
N GLY A 173 -2.57 -6.27 -4.52
CA GLY A 173 -3.67 -5.66 -3.80
C GLY A 173 -4.39 -4.56 -4.57
N PRO A 174 -5.44 -4.00 -3.95
CA PRO A 174 -6.31 -3.03 -4.59
C PRO A 174 -5.59 -1.71 -4.89
N MET A 175 -5.92 -1.10 -6.03
CA MET A 175 -5.40 0.22 -6.41
C MET A 175 -6.10 1.39 -5.69
N GLN A 176 -7.27 1.14 -5.09
CA GLN A 176 -8.11 2.14 -4.44
C GLN A 176 -7.42 2.90 -3.29
N GLY A 177 -6.35 2.36 -2.70
CA GLY A 177 -5.57 3.02 -1.65
C GLY A 177 -4.61 4.12 -2.14
N PHE A 178 -4.44 4.28 -3.46
CA PHE A 178 -3.45 5.18 -4.08
C PHE A 178 -4.05 6.47 -4.62
N VAL A 179 -5.37 6.50 -4.83
CA VAL A 179 -6.06 7.59 -5.54
C VAL A 179 -7.31 7.99 -4.76
N TYR A 180 -7.32 9.22 -4.25
CA TYR A 180 -8.49 9.80 -3.60
C TYR A 180 -9.04 10.93 -4.45
N LEU A 181 -10.30 10.86 -4.89
CA LEU A 181 -10.91 11.95 -5.64
C LEU A 181 -11.19 13.14 -4.71
N LYS A 182 -10.68 14.32 -5.07
CA LYS A 182 -10.91 15.56 -4.33
C LYS A 182 -12.38 15.99 -4.39
N TYR A 183 -13.01 15.80 -5.55
CA TYR A 183 -14.42 16.07 -5.80
C TYR A 183 -15.04 14.89 -6.56
N PRO A 184 -15.61 13.90 -5.86
CA PRO A 184 -16.27 12.79 -6.52
C PRO A 184 -17.53 13.28 -7.23
N PRO A 185 -17.72 13.02 -8.53
CA PRO A 185 -18.97 13.34 -9.18
C PRO A 185 -20.04 12.30 -8.81
N PRO A 186 -21.33 12.69 -8.85
CA PRO A 186 -22.44 11.80 -8.56
C PRO A 186 -22.60 10.68 -9.61
N THR A 187 -22.14 10.93 -10.84
CA THR A 187 -22.16 9.97 -11.95
C THR A 187 -20.83 10.02 -12.68
N ILE A 188 -20.39 8.87 -13.17
CA ILE A 188 -19.09 8.73 -13.81
C ILE A 188 -19.31 8.45 -15.28
N GLU A 189 -18.95 9.42 -16.09
CA GLU A 189 -18.98 9.28 -17.54
C GLU A 189 -17.63 8.73 -18.03
N GLN A 190 -17.68 7.91 -19.08
CA GLN A 190 -16.49 7.31 -19.64
C GLN A 190 -15.59 8.41 -20.23
N GLY A 191 -14.32 8.46 -19.80
CA GLY A 191 -13.35 9.46 -20.26
C GLY A 191 -13.28 10.74 -19.42
N THR A 192 -14.09 10.87 -18.37
CA THR A 192 -13.95 11.97 -17.41
C THR A 192 -12.59 11.88 -16.70
N ARG A 193 -11.88 12.99 -16.66
CA ARG A 193 -10.64 13.17 -15.90
C ARG A 193 -10.99 13.73 -14.53
N PHE A 194 -10.47 13.14 -13.46
CA PHE A 194 -10.76 13.58 -12.10
C PHE A 194 -9.53 14.20 -11.46
N GLU A 195 -9.73 15.10 -10.51
CA GLU A 195 -8.66 15.59 -9.66
C GLU A 195 -8.53 14.64 -8.47
N GLY A 196 -7.39 13.97 -8.37
CA GLY A 196 -7.09 12.99 -7.35
C GLY A 196 -5.86 13.37 -6.52
N LEU A 197 -5.91 13.11 -5.22
CA LEU A 197 -4.73 13.08 -4.38
C LEU A 197 -4.00 11.75 -4.61
N ILE A 198 -2.74 11.85 -5.06
CA ILE A 198 -1.78 10.75 -5.08
C ILE A 198 -0.90 10.91 -3.84
N PHE A 199 -0.27 9.82 -3.38
CA PHE A 199 0.68 9.86 -2.28
C PHE A 199 1.60 11.08 -2.35
N PRO A 200 1.78 11.81 -1.25
CA PRO A 200 2.76 12.87 -1.18
C PRO A 200 4.18 12.42 -1.42
N MET A 201 4.99 13.38 -1.84
CA MET A 201 6.41 13.23 -2.00
C MET A 201 7.12 13.34 -0.65
N VAL A 202 8.10 12.47 -0.43
CA VAL A 202 9.09 12.70 0.62
C VAL A 202 10.16 13.69 0.13
N PRO A 203 10.70 14.58 0.99
CA PRO A 203 11.83 15.44 0.63
C PRO A 203 12.99 14.61 0.06
N ALA A 204 13.72 15.13 -0.93
CA ALA A 204 14.79 14.39 -1.61
C ALA A 204 15.90 13.86 -0.67
N GLU A 205 16.06 14.49 0.49
CA GLU A 205 17.03 14.12 1.54
C GLU A 205 16.59 12.90 2.37
N THR A 206 15.32 12.51 2.29
CA THR A 206 14.79 11.36 3.04
C THR A 206 14.85 10.09 2.20
N ASP A 207 15.48 9.07 2.79
CA ASP A 207 15.77 7.77 2.20
C ASP A 207 14.77 6.68 2.63
N VAL A 208 13.72 7.10 3.34
CA VAL A 208 12.63 6.27 3.87
C VAL A 208 11.30 6.87 3.40
N ALA A 209 10.50 6.05 2.74
CA ALA A 209 9.11 6.33 2.43
C ALA A 209 8.20 5.72 3.51
N THR A 210 6.92 6.05 3.49
CA THR A 210 5.95 5.56 4.49
C THR A 210 4.77 4.91 3.78
N LEU A 211 4.33 3.74 4.25
CA LEU A 211 3.01 3.19 3.95
C LEU A 211 2.09 3.51 5.14
N GLY A 212 1.16 4.45 4.89
CA GLY A 212 0.24 5.00 5.86
C GLY A 212 -1.09 4.26 5.92
N VAL A 213 -2.06 4.80 6.65
CA VAL A 213 -3.41 4.24 6.86
C VAL A 213 -4.11 3.87 5.55
N ASN A 214 -3.92 4.63 4.47
CA ASN A 214 -4.46 4.27 3.15
C ASN A 214 -3.93 2.93 2.58
N PHE A 215 -2.71 2.53 2.91
CA PHE A 215 -2.22 1.19 2.64
C PHE A 215 -2.89 0.15 3.55
N PHE A 216 -3.04 0.44 4.84
CA PHE A 216 -3.76 -0.45 5.79
C PHE A 216 -5.27 -0.57 5.50
N GLN A 217 -5.85 0.35 4.71
CA GLN A 217 -7.20 0.23 4.17
C GLN A 217 -7.30 -0.82 3.04
N THR A 218 -6.19 -1.12 2.37
CA THR A 218 -6.15 -2.05 1.22
C THR A 218 -5.47 -3.38 1.54
N MET A 219 -4.78 -3.46 2.68
CA MET A 219 -4.02 -4.63 3.10
C MET A 219 -4.28 -4.92 4.57
N TYR A 220 -4.62 -6.16 4.89
CA TYR A 220 -4.39 -6.69 6.24
C TYR A 220 -2.87 -6.81 6.42
N VAL A 221 -2.37 -6.25 7.51
CA VAL A 221 -0.94 -6.21 7.81
C VAL A 221 -0.71 -6.92 9.12
N ALA A 222 0.06 -8.01 9.11
CA ALA A 222 0.45 -8.77 10.29
C ALA A 222 1.89 -8.46 10.69
N LEU A 223 2.09 -7.78 11.82
CA LEU A 223 3.43 -7.42 12.33
C LEU A 223 3.89 -8.43 13.37
N THR A 224 4.98 -9.17 13.13
CA THR A 224 5.49 -10.20 14.07
C THR A 224 6.82 -9.81 14.70
N LYS A 225 6.79 -9.64 16.03
CA LYS A 225 8.01 -9.49 16.86
C LYS A 225 8.56 -10.85 17.28
N ALA A 226 9.48 -11.39 16.50
CA ALA A 226 10.16 -12.63 16.83
C ALA A 226 11.14 -12.48 18.02
N LYS A 227 11.25 -13.52 18.87
CA LYS A 227 12.16 -13.54 20.03
C LYS A 227 13.59 -13.94 19.66
N THR A 228 13.73 -14.92 18.78
CA THR A 228 15.00 -15.57 18.44
C THR A 228 15.38 -15.43 16.97
N SER A 229 14.50 -14.81 16.17
CA SER A 229 14.68 -14.63 14.74
C SER A 229 14.39 -13.18 14.33
N LEU A 230 14.61 -12.85 13.06
CA LEU A 230 14.28 -11.54 12.54
C LEU A 230 12.77 -11.27 12.66
N HIS A 231 12.41 -10.03 13.00
CA HIS A 231 11.03 -9.57 12.92
C HIS A 231 10.58 -9.62 11.47
N TYR A 232 9.29 -9.87 11.26
CA TYR A 232 8.75 -9.99 9.90
C TYR A 232 7.33 -9.44 9.83
N VAL A 233 6.91 -9.19 8.60
CA VAL A 233 5.57 -8.76 8.24
C VAL A 233 4.97 -9.80 7.31
N GLN A 234 3.66 -10.02 7.40
CA GLN A 234 2.89 -10.69 6.37
C GLN A 234 1.74 -9.79 5.95
N LEU A 235 1.36 -9.88 4.68
CA LEU A 235 0.33 -9.03 4.09
C LEU A 235 -0.74 -9.91 3.46
N ALA A 236 -1.98 -9.44 3.47
CA ALA A 236 -3.06 -10.02 2.68
C ALA A 236 -3.95 -8.90 2.15
N ALA A 237 -4.33 -8.95 0.88
CA ALA A 237 -5.15 -7.90 0.29
C ALA A 237 -6.59 -7.89 0.81
N GLN A 238 -7.11 -6.68 1.01
CA GLN A 238 -8.51 -6.40 1.31
C GLN A 238 -9.23 -6.09 -0.01
N TRP A 239 -9.56 -7.13 -0.77
CA TRP A 239 -10.23 -6.98 -2.06
C TRP A 239 -11.67 -6.47 -1.89
N PRO A 240 -12.07 -5.39 -2.59
CA PRO A 240 -13.42 -4.85 -2.50
C PRO A 240 -14.51 -5.88 -2.79
N GLU A 241 -14.31 -6.81 -3.72
CA GLU A 241 -15.28 -7.85 -4.07
C GLU A 241 -15.47 -8.91 -2.97
N ASN A 242 -14.49 -9.10 -2.09
CA ASN A 242 -14.57 -10.05 -0.99
C ASN A 242 -15.21 -9.43 0.26
N TRP A 243 -15.70 -8.19 0.19
CA TRP A 243 -16.13 -7.41 1.35
C TRP A 243 -17.24 -8.09 2.18
N GLU A 244 -18.28 -8.64 1.53
CA GLU A 244 -19.40 -9.30 2.22
C GLU A 244 -18.96 -10.56 2.92
N ARG A 245 -18.13 -11.37 2.25
CA ARG A 245 -17.60 -12.61 2.80
C ARG A 245 -16.71 -12.31 3.99
N ASP A 246 -15.81 -11.35 3.84
CA ASP A 246 -14.93 -10.93 4.92
C ASP A 246 -15.77 -10.44 6.11
N LEU A 247 -16.81 -9.62 5.90
CA LEU A 247 -17.73 -9.13 6.94
C LEU A 247 -18.51 -10.24 7.64
N ALA A 248 -19.08 -11.19 6.88
CA ALA A 248 -19.84 -12.30 7.44
C ALA A 248 -19.00 -13.13 8.43
N ALA A 249 -17.70 -13.25 8.17
CA ALA A 249 -16.77 -13.94 9.06
C ALA A 249 -16.49 -13.18 10.38
N TYR A 250 -16.79 -11.87 10.47
CA TYR A 250 -16.65 -11.06 11.70
C TYR A 250 -17.86 -11.10 12.62
N VAL A 251 -19.02 -11.60 12.16
CA VAL A 251 -20.18 -11.72 13.04
C VAL A 251 -19.87 -12.79 14.08
N LEU A 252 -19.35 -12.35 15.22
CA LEU A 252 -19.11 -13.20 16.37
C LEU A 252 -20.41 -13.93 16.70
N PRO A 253 -20.40 -15.26 16.90
CA PRO A 253 -21.57 -15.93 17.44
C PRO A 253 -21.88 -15.27 18.80
N SER A 254 -23.09 -14.73 18.89
CA SER A 254 -23.67 -14.13 20.09
C SER A 254 -23.70 -15.09 21.27
#